data_AF-A0A256XQ99-F1
#
_entry.id   AF-A0A256XQ99-F1
#
_cell.length_a   1.000
_cell.length_b   1.000
_cell.length_c   1.000
_cell.angle_alpha   90.00
_cell.angle_beta   90.00
_cell.angle_gamma   90.00
#
_symmetry.space_group_name_H-M   'P 1'
#
loop_
_entity.id
_entity.type
_entity.pdbx_description
1 polymer ?
#
loop_
_entity_poly.entity_id
_entity_poly.type
_entity_poly.pdbx_seq_one_letter_code
_entity_poly.pdbx_strand_id
1 'polypeptide(L)'
;MYVKLYFKNYGELPIYVSDGEYVKLLKGCLPLKSTAELWKEEYYFETPIEYNGKETLKVKPGDVAYWAPGKAFCVFYGFSQPYSPVAIVGEVLGPLYYLRELPEEKIEVELDELYEDDSIVSFLRNKGFKSAKRNWMGDESIVVNVNVKPLTDILPERVGFDVYVEDYGYIIESDSLLSYENSLLSLKTRKVFKNAVEKLSISGEVREKIRVDINEDYYICLSAFANNLEEVHRLLEAMARLYIQILDFLEVLS
;
A
#
# COMPACT_ATOMS: atom_id res chain seq x y z
N MET A 1 -2.82 -7.96 -13.46
CA MET A 1 -1.43 -7.99 -13.96
C MET A 1 -0.56 -7.26 -12.96
N TYR A 2 0.61 -7.79 -12.64
CA TYR A 2 1.57 -7.08 -11.79
C TYR A 2 2.47 -6.21 -12.68
N VAL A 3 2.68 -4.97 -12.26
CA VAL A 3 3.63 -4.02 -12.87
C VAL A 3 4.47 -3.41 -11.77
N LYS A 4 5.62 -2.88 -12.12
CA LYS A 4 6.46 -2.09 -11.22
C LYS A 4 6.60 -0.68 -11.75
N LEU A 5 6.34 0.30 -10.91
CA LEU A 5 6.63 1.71 -11.17
C LEU A 5 7.92 2.07 -10.46
N TYR A 6 9.01 2.23 -11.21
CA TYR A 6 10.30 2.64 -10.68
C TYR A 6 10.43 4.16 -10.67
N PHE A 7 10.68 4.73 -9.49
CA PHE A 7 11.03 6.14 -9.29
C PHE A 7 12.55 6.27 -9.30
N LYS A 8 13.11 7.03 -10.25
CA LYS A 8 14.56 7.15 -10.43
C LYS A 8 15.24 7.64 -9.15
N ASN A 9 16.25 6.89 -8.71
CA ASN A 9 17.04 7.11 -7.48
C ASN A 9 16.33 6.80 -6.15
N TYR A 10 15.07 6.38 -6.17
CA TYR A 10 14.30 6.07 -4.96
C TYR A 10 14.04 4.57 -4.86
N GLY A 11 13.18 4.03 -5.71
CA GLY A 11 12.79 2.63 -5.55
C GLY A 11 11.65 2.22 -6.47
N GLU A 12 11.28 0.95 -6.35
CA GLU A 12 10.20 0.34 -7.11
C GLU A 12 8.91 0.36 -6.29
N LEU A 13 7.80 0.63 -6.94
CA LEU A 13 6.45 0.52 -6.38
C LEU A 13 5.67 -0.54 -7.15
N PRO A 14 5.50 -1.75 -6.59
CA PRO A 14 4.69 -2.79 -7.21
C PRO A 14 3.21 -2.40 -7.21
N ILE A 15 2.55 -2.61 -8.35
CA ILE A 15 1.14 -2.29 -8.58
C ILE A 15 0.44 -3.50 -9.17
N TYR A 16 -0.77 -3.77 -8.70
CA TYR A 16 -1.67 -4.75 -9.30
C TYR A 16 -2.75 -4.05 -10.13
N VAL A 17 -2.68 -4.19 -11.46
CA VAL A 17 -3.68 -3.69 -12.40
C VAL A 17 -4.76 -4.74 -12.59
N SER A 18 -6.00 -4.42 -12.23
CA SER A 18 -7.14 -5.35 -12.21
C SER A 18 -8.06 -5.21 -13.42
N ASP A 19 -8.10 -4.03 -14.06
CA ASP A 19 -8.96 -3.77 -15.22
C ASP A 19 -8.43 -4.49 -16.48
N GLY A 20 -9.20 -5.44 -16.99
CA GLY A 20 -8.78 -6.30 -18.10
C GLY A 20 -8.66 -5.59 -19.45
N GLU A 21 -9.41 -4.50 -19.68
CA GLU A 21 -9.30 -3.71 -20.91
C GLU A 21 -8.06 -2.81 -20.84
N TYR A 22 -7.86 -2.15 -19.69
CA TYR A 22 -6.68 -1.35 -19.44
C TYR A 22 -5.39 -2.17 -19.50
N VAL A 23 -5.40 -3.39 -18.95
CA VAL A 23 -4.25 -4.32 -19.02
C VAL A 23 -3.82 -4.60 -20.47
N LYS A 24 -4.76 -4.78 -21.39
CA LYS A 24 -4.42 -5.03 -22.81
C LYS A 24 -3.73 -3.83 -23.45
N LEU A 25 -4.22 -2.63 -23.16
CA LEU A 25 -3.62 -1.38 -23.64
C LEU A 25 -2.24 -1.17 -23.03
N LEU A 26 -2.14 -1.33 -21.71
CA LEU A 26 -0.89 -1.16 -20.97
C LEU A 26 0.20 -2.10 -21.49
N LYS A 27 -0.09 -3.38 -21.71
CA LYS A 27 0.86 -4.35 -22.29
C LYS A 27 1.43 -3.93 -23.65
N GLY A 28 0.66 -3.20 -24.46
CA GLY A 28 1.12 -2.70 -25.75
C GLY A 28 2.12 -1.54 -25.66
N CYS A 29 2.28 -0.94 -24.47
CA CYS A 29 3.09 0.25 -24.25
C CYS A 29 4.23 0.06 -23.25
N LEU A 30 4.26 -1.06 -22.50
CA LEU A 30 5.35 -1.36 -21.57
C LEU A 30 6.61 -1.83 -22.33
N PRO A 31 7.81 -1.46 -21.85
CA PRO A 31 8.08 -0.52 -20.76
C PRO A 31 7.82 0.94 -21.16
N LEU A 32 7.30 1.74 -20.23
CA LEU A 32 6.96 3.14 -20.43
C LEU A 32 7.82 4.03 -19.55
N LYS A 33 8.45 5.04 -20.14
CA LYS A 33 9.20 6.08 -19.43
C LYS A 33 8.43 7.39 -19.48
N SER A 34 8.35 8.08 -18.35
CA SER A 34 7.69 9.38 -18.24
C SER A 34 8.28 10.19 -17.09
N THR A 35 7.66 11.32 -16.82
CA THR A 35 8.02 12.18 -15.69
C THR A 35 6.79 12.33 -14.80
N ALA A 36 6.86 11.79 -13.59
CA ALA A 36 5.83 11.92 -12.59
C ALA A 36 5.84 13.31 -11.96
N GLU A 37 4.65 13.85 -11.78
CA GLU A 37 4.40 15.12 -11.11
C GLU A 37 3.54 14.87 -9.87
N LEU A 38 3.86 15.58 -8.78
CA LEU A 38 3.05 15.57 -7.59
C LEU A 38 1.85 16.52 -7.76
N TRP A 39 0.65 16.04 -7.45
CA TRP A 39 -0.52 16.89 -7.23
C TRP A 39 -1.20 16.52 -5.93
N LYS A 40 -1.03 17.36 -4.90
CA LYS A 40 -1.52 17.08 -3.55
C LYS A 40 -1.01 15.73 -3.02
N GLU A 41 -1.86 14.70 -2.97
CA GLU A 41 -1.54 13.37 -2.45
C GLU A 41 -1.68 12.28 -3.54
N GLU A 42 -1.36 12.64 -4.78
CA GLU A 42 -1.18 11.71 -5.89
C GLU A 42 0.07 12.04 -6.72
N TYR A 43 0.70 11.01 -7.26
CA TYR A 43 1.65 11.14 -8.36
C TYR A 43 0.97 10.75 -9.66
N TYR A 44 1.15 11.55 -10.69
CA TYR A 44 0.61 11.24 -12.02
C TYR A 44 1.64 11.50 -13.12
N PHE A 45 1.52 10.78 -14.22
CA PHE A 45 2.34 10.99 -15.41
C PHE A 45 1.58 10.63 -16.68
N GLU A 46 1.89 11.33 -17.78
CA GLU A 46 1.29 11.08 -19.08
C GLU A 46 1.71 9.73 -19.65
N THR A 47 0.77 9.06 -20.33
CA THR A 47 0.96 7.80 -21.04
C THR A 47 0.42 7.92 -22.48
N PRO A 48 0.88 7.09 -23.44
CA PRO A 48 0.33 7.06 -24.78
C PRO A 48 -1.00 6.30 -24.87
N ILE A 49 -1.56 5.86 -23.73
CA ILE A 49 -2.79 5.06 -23.66
C ILE A 49 -3.99 5.98 -23.91
N GLU A 50 -5.03 5.43 -24.54
CA GLU A 50 -6.35 6.05 -24.61
C GLU A 50 -7.37 5.06 -24.04
N TYR A 51 -7.92 5.36 -22.85
CA TYR A 51 -8.84 4.48 -22.14
C TYR A 51 -10.06 5.25 -21.63
N ASN A 52 -11.26 4.70 -21.81
CA ASN A 52 -12.53 5.30 -21.37
C ASN A 52 -13.30 4.28 -20.52
N GLY A 53 -12.81 4.05 -19.31
CA GLY A 53 -13.42 3.14 -18.34
C GLY A 53 -14.60 3.74 -17.60
N LYS A 54 -15.10 2.99 -16.60
CA LYS A 54 -16.13 3.50 -15.67
C LYS A 54 -15.51 4.57 -14.76
N GLU A 55 -15.99 5.80 -14.89
CA GLU A 55 -15.44 6.93 -14.15
C GLU A 55 -16.06 7.12 -12.75
N THR A 56 -15.29 7.72 -11.85
CA THR A 56 -15.69 8.11 -10.50
C THR A 56 -14.96 9.38 -10.06
N LEU A 57 -15.58 10.14 -9.15
CA LEU A 57 -14.95 11.27 -8.44
C LEU A 57 -14.42 10.86 -7.05
N LYS A 58 -14.53 9.57 -6.71
CA LYS A 58 -14.16 9.02 -5.41
C LYS A 58 -13.09 7.97 -5.59
N VAL A 59 -11.96 8.17 -4.93
CA VAL A 59 -10.83 7.24 -4.82
C VAL A 59 -10.46 7.05 -3.36
N LYS A 60 -9.82 5.93 -3.06
CA LYS A 60 -9.27 5.59 -1.76
C LYS A 60 -7.74 5.60 -1.81
N PRO A 61 -7.04 5.82 -0.68
CA PRO A 61 -5.60 5.66 -0.62
C PRO A 61 -5.20 4.27 -1.13
N GLY A 62 -4.23 4.23 -2.04
CA GLY A 62 -3.74 3.02 -2.69
C GLY A 62 -4.40 2.73 -4.03
N ASP A 63 -5.47 3.44 -4.43
CA ASP A 63 -6.05 3.29 -5.76
C ASP A 63 -5.06 3.76 -6.83
N VAL A 64 -5.05 3.02 -7.94
CA VAL A 64 -4.40 3.42 -9.19
C VAL A 64 -5.50 3.66 -10.21
N ALA A 65 -5.49 4.84 -10.83
CA ALA A 65 -6.52 5.24 -11.78
C ALA A 65 -5.93 5.81 -13.07
N TYR A 66 -6.75 5.83 -14.10
CA TYR A 66 -6.47 6.49 -15.36
C TYR A 66 -7.31 7.76 -15.49
N TRP A 67 -6.64 8.89 -15.75
CA TRP A 67 -7.27 10.19 -15.96
C TRP A 67 -7.27 10.55 -17.44
N ALA A 68 -8.42 10.39 -18.09
CA ALA A 68 -8.55 10.51 -19.54
C ALA A 68 -8.16 11.89 -20.12
N PRO A 69 -8.55 13.04 -19.52
CA PRO A 69 -8.20 14.36 -20.07
C PRO A 69 -6.69 14.61 -20.21
N GLY A 70 -5.88 14.08 -19.28
CA GLY A 70 -4.42 14.21 -19.31
C GLY A 70 -3.69 12.96 -19.80
N LYS A 71 -4.42 11.94 -20.30
CA LYS A 71 -3.89 10.60 -20.63
C LYS A 71 -2.99 10.02 -19.53
N ALA A 72 -3.33 10.29 -18.27
CA ALA A 72 -2.41 10.11 -17.16
C ALA A 72 -2.67 8.84 -16.37
N PHE A 73 -1.59 8.20 -15.94
CA PHE A 73 -1.59 7.17 -14.91
C PHE A 73 -1.44 7.85 -13.56
N CYS A 74 -2.40 7.67 -12.66
CA CYS A 74 -2.48 8.31 -11.35
C CYS A 74 -2.32 7.29 -10.23
N VAL A 75 -1.50 7.62 -9.22
CA VAL A 75 -1.26 6.82 -8.03
C VAL A 75 -1.66 7.63 -6.80
N PHE A 76 -2.80 7.28 -6.18
CA PHE A 76 -3.33 7.98 -5.00
C PHE A 76 -2.77 7.36 -3.72
N TYR A 77 -2.23 8.17 -2.81
CA TYR A 77 -1.65 7.69 -1.55
C TYR A 77 -2.17 8.39 -0.29
N GLY A 78 -3.12 9.31 -0.46
CA GLY A 78 -3.70 10.07 0.64
C GLY A 78 -5.18 10.37 0.48
N PHE A 79 -5.65 11.39 1.19
CA PHE A 79 -7.06 11.74 1.32
C PHE A 79 -7.62 12.52 0.10
N SER A 80 -6.75 13.21 -0.62
CA SER A 80 -7.10 14.04 -1.77
C SER A 80 -7.87 13.26 -2.85
N GLN A 81 -8.89 13.89 -3.41
CA GLN A 81 -9.73 13.35 -4.48
C GLN A 81 -9.28 13.92 -5.84
N PRO A 82 -9.50 13.18 -6.94
CA PRO A 82 -9.03 13.58 -8.27
C PRO A 82 -9.63 14.92 -8.70
N TYR A 83 -8.92 15.65 -9.57
CA TYR A 83 -9.37 16.94 -10.10
C TYR A 83 -10.68 16.82 -10.90
N SER A 84 -10.83 15.75 -11.69
CA SER A 84 -12.05 15.41 -12.43
C SER A 84 -12.25 13.89 -12.41
N PRO A 85 -13.33 13.34 -13.00
CA PRO A 85 -13.56 11.90 -12.98
C PRO A 85 -12.37 11.09 -13.52
N VAL A 86 -12.07 9.97 -12.88
CA VAL A 86 -11.03 9.01 -13.24
C VAL A 86 -11.60 7.60 -13.30
N ALA A 87 -10.98 6.70 -14.08
CA ALA A 87 -11.31 5.28 -14.07
C ALA A 87 -10.31 4.52 -13.18
N ILE A 88 -10.76 3.90 -12.10
CA ILE A 88 -9.89 3.06 -11.25
C ILE A 88 -9.51 1.80 -12.03
N VAL A 89 -8.20 1.54 -12.16
CA VAL A 89 -7.65 0.43 -12.96
C VAL A 89 -6.85 -0.58 -12.14
N GLY A 90 -6.50 -0.26 -10.89
CA GLY A 90 -5.69 -1.13 -10.05
C GLY A 90 -5.45 -0.57 -8.65
N GLU A 91 -4.44 -1.13 -7.99
CA GLU A 91 -4.00 -0.68 -6.67
C GLU A 91 -2.49 -0.83 -6.50
N VAL A 92 -1.90 0.05 -5.68
CA VAL A 92 -0.54 -0.09 -5.17
C VAL A 92 -0.47 -1.31 -4.26
N LEU A 93 0.70 -1.96 -4.14
CA LEU A 93 0.96 -3.02 -3.17
C LEU A 93 1.88 -2.55 -2.04
N GLY A 94 1.58 -2.96 -0.81
CA GLY A 94 2.39 -2.64 0.38
C GLY A 94 2.21 -1.22 0.90
N PRO A 95 2.96 -0.80 1.92
CA PRO A 95 2.71 0.46 2.58
C PRO A 95 2.81 1.71 1.68
N LEU A 96 1.92 2.68 1.89
CA LEU A 96 1.81 3.87 1.03
C LEU A 96 2.73 5.03 1.44
N TYR A 97 3.31 5.00 2.65
CA TYR A 97 4.09 6.11 3.19
C TYR A 97 5.37 6.42 2.38
N TYR A 98 5.91 5.45 1.63
CA TYR A 98 7.04 5.68 0.71
C TYR A 98 6.78 6.80 -0.30
N LEU A 99 5.52 6.97 -0.74
CA LEU A 99 5.16 8.05 -1.66
C LEU A 99 5.18 9.43 -0.99
N ARG A 100 5.05 9.50 0.34
CA ARG A 100 5.15 10.76 1.11
C ARG A 100 6.59 11.24 1.25
N GLU A 101 7.56 10.33 1.17
CA GLU A 101 8.99 10.61 1.29
C GLU A 101 9.65 11.02 -0.04
N LEU A 102 8.91 10.89 -1.16
CA LEU A 102 9.35 11.37 -2.46
C LEU A 102 9.33 12.92 -2.51
N PRO A 103 10.24 13.56 -3.25
CA PRO A 103 10.33 15.01 -3.32
C PRO A 103 9.13 15.60 -4.07
N GLU A 104 8.79 16.85 -3.75
CA GLU A 104 7.68 17.57 -4.42
C GLU A 104 7.99 17.98 -5.87
N GLU A 105 9.19 17.69 -6.38
CA GLU A 105 9.60 18.00 -7.74
C GLU A 105 9.24 16.90 -8.74
N LYS A 106 9.52 17.16 -10.02
CA LYS A 106 9.29 16.19 -11.09
C LYS A 106 10.29 15.04 -11.00
N ILE A 107 9.81 13.80 -11.06
CA ILE A 107 10.64 12.59 -10.92
C ILE A 107 10.54 11.76 -12.19
N GLU A 108 11.67 11.34 -12.75
CA GLU A 108 11.66 10.37 -13.85
C GLU A 108 11.15 9.01 -13.35
N VAL A 109 10.21 8.44 -14.09
CA VAL A 109 9.61 7.14 -13.77
C VAL A 109 9.68 6.17 -14.94
N GLU A 110 9.77 4.88 -14.62
CA GLU A 110 9.67 3.77 -15.56
C GLU A 110 8.62 2.77 -15.07
N LEU A 111 7.56 2.57 -15.84
CA LEU A 111 6.55 1.56 -15.60
C LEU A 111 6.85 0.35 -16.47
N ASP A 112 6.99 -0.83 -15.88
CA ASP A 112 7.29 -2.07 -16.59
C ASP A 112 6.49 -3.26 -16.04
N GLU A 113 6.38 -4.35 -16.81
CA GLU A 113 5.73 -5.57 -16.38
C GLU A 113 6.57 -6.24 -15.27
N LEU A 114 5.91 -6.65 -14.19
CA LEU A 114 6.57 -7.31 -13.06
C LEU A 114 6.36 -8.81 -13.16
N TYR A 115 7.42 -9.50 -13.60
CA TYR A 115 7.51 -10.95 -13.57
C TYR A 115 8.31 -11.39 -12.35
N GLU A 116 7.82 -12.43 -11.68
CA GLU A 116 8.34 -12.78 -10.37
C GLU A 116 8.31 -14.29 -10.15
N ASP A 117 9.50 -14.83 -9.94
CA ASP A 117 9.76 -16.24 -9.60
C ASP A 117 10.39 -16.29 -8.21
N ASP A 118 9.60 -15.93 -7.21
CA ASP A 118 9.99 -15.96 -5.80
C ASP A 118 9.07 -16.92 -5.04
N SER A 119 9.66 -17.81 -4.23
CA SER A 119 8.93 -18.86 -3.54
C SER A 119 8.00 -18.34 -2.43
N ILE A 120 8.38 -17.24 -1.76
CA ILE A 120 7.58 -16.62 -0.71
C ILE A 120 6.42 -15.85 -1.33
N VAL A 121 6.68 -15.07 -2.38
CA VAL A 121 5.62 -14.41 -3.16
C VAL A 121 4.63 -15.44 -3.70
N SER A 122 5.11 -16.55 -4.27
CA SER A 122 4.27 -17.63 -4.77
C SER A 122 3.43 -18.26 -3.66
N PHE A 123 4.01 -18.49 -2.48
CA PHE A 123 3.29 -18.96 -1.30
C PHE A 123 2.15 -18.00 -0.90
N LEU A 124 2.42 -16.70 -0.80
CA LEU A 124 1.44 -15.69 -0.40
C LEU A 124 0.33 -15.52 -1.45
N ARG A 125 0.68 -15.53 -2.74
CA ARG A 125 -0.30 -15.53 -3.85
C ARG A 125 -1.21 -16.77 -3.82
N ASN A 126 -0.66 -17.94 -3.49
CA ASN A 126 -1.46 -19.17 -3.32
C ASN A 126 -2.41 -19.12 -2.12
N LYS A 127 -2.12 -18.29 -1.11
CA LYS A 127 -3.04 -17.98 0.00
C LYS A 127 -4.09 -16.93 -0.37
N GLY A 128 -4.05 -16.38 -1.58
CA GLY A 128 -5.02 -15.42 -2.09
C GLY A 128 -4.61 -13.96 -1.91
N PHE A 129 -3.40 -13.68 -1.42
CA PHE A 129 -2.92 -12.30 -1.28
C PHE A 129 -2.31 -11.75 -2.56
N LYS A 130 -2.48 -10.44 -2.77
CA LYS A 130 -1.67 -9.74 -3.77
C LYS A 130 -0.32 -9.46 -3.13
N SER A 131 0.75 -9.90 -3.78
CA SER A 131 2.10 -9.71 -3.25
C SER A 131 3.12 -9.61 -4.35
N ALA A 132 4.24 -8.96 -4.03
CA ALA A 132 5.41 -8.81 -4.87
C ALA A 132 6.64 -8.49 -4.02
N LYS A 133 7.84 -8.65 -4.55
CA LYS A 133 9.07 -8.06 -4.02
C LYS A 133 9.08 -6.57 -4.31
N ARG A 134 9.73 -5.83 -3.43
CA ARG A 134 10.04 -4.42 -3.58
C ARG A 134 11.50 -4.19 -3.22
N ASN A 135 12.16 -3.29 -3.94
CA ASN A 135 13.39 -2.66 -3.49
C ASN A 135 13.14 -1.15 -3.37
N TRP A 136 13.34 -0.61 -2.18
CA TRP A 136 13.24 0.83 -1.93
C TRP A 136 14.51 1.31 -1.26
N MET A 137 15.27 2.17 -1.94
CA MET A 137 16.55 2.70 -1.48
C MET A 137 17.58 1.64 -1.01
N GLY A 138 17.52 0.43 -1.57
CA GLY A 138 18.38 -0.68 -1.21
C GLY A 138 17.78 -1.67 -0.22
N ASP A 139 16.68 -1.31 0.45
CA ASP A 139 15.95 -2.19 1.35
C ASP A 139 15.01 -3.09 0.55
N GLU A 140 15.20 -4.40 0.66
CA GLU A 140 14.35 -5.40 0.02
C GLU A 140 13.25 -5.89 0.97
N SER A 141 12.02 -5.90 0.49
CA SER A 141 10.87 -6.45 1.22
C SER A 141 9.97 -7.24 0.29
N ILE A 142 9.07 -8.02 0.88
CA ILE A 142 7.91 -8.56 0.17
C ILE A 142 6.69 -7.74 0.57
N VAL A 143 6.14 -7.00 -0.39
CA VAL A 143 4.91 -6.25 -0.20
C VAL A 143 3.70 -7.15 -0.33
N VAL A 144 2.71 -6.95 0.52
CA VAL A 144 1.47 -7.73 0.55
C VAL A 144 0.27 -6.81 0.76
N ASN A 145 -0.81 -7.02 0.01
CA ASN A 145 -2.12 -6.45 0.34
C ASN A 145 -3.05 -7.55 0.87
N VAL A 146 -3.73 -7.23 1.96
CA VAL A 146 -4.81 -8.03 2.52
C VAL A 146 -6.09 -7.20 2.49
N ASN A 147 -7.16 -7.75 1.90
CA ASN A 147 -8.44 -7.08 1.81
C ASN A 147 -9.34 -7.46 2.98
N VAL A 148 -9.79 -6.46 3.73
CA VAL A 148 -10.75 -6.59 4.83
C VAL A 148 -11.81 -5.52 4.65
N LYS A 149 -13.08 -5.93 4.66
CA LYS A 149 -14.21 -5.00 4.49
C LYS A 149 -14.38 -4.14 5.76
N PRO A 150 -14.27 -2.80 5.67
CA PRO A 150 -14.52 -1.86 6.78
C PRO A 150 -16.02 -1.70 7.08
N LEU A 151 -16.35 -1.01 8.18
CA LEU A 151 -17.74 -0.66 8.51
C LEU A 151 -18.30 0.41 7.57
N THR A 152 -17.46 1.31 7.06
CA THR A 152 -17.86 2.43 6.20
C THR A 152 -17.22 2.34 4.82
N ASP A 153 -17.90 2.85 3.80
CA ASP A 153 -17.36 2.85 2.43
C ASP A 153 -16.22 3.87 2.22
N ILE A 154 -15.92 4.70 3.22
CA ILE A 154 -14.90 5.76 3.16
C ILE A 154 -13.49 5.16 3.31
N LEU A 155 -13.34 4.14 4.16
CA LEU A 155 -12.05 3.52 4.42
C LEU A 155 -11.62 2.59 3.26
N PRO A 156 -10.31 2.48 2.99
CA PRO A 156 -9.80 1.47 2.07
C PRO A 156 -10.07 0.07 2.62
N GLU A 157 -10.50 -0.85 1.75
CA GLU A 157 -10.58 -2.27 2.13
C GLU A 157 -9.19 -2.92 2.21
N ARG A 158 -8.21 -2.28 1.58
CA ARG A 158 -6.85 -2.77 1.42
C ARG A 158 -5.99 -2.30 2.59
N VAL A 159 -5.31 -3.25 3.22
CA VAL A 159 -4.21 -2.99 4.16
C VAL A 159 -2.93 -3.53 3.55
N GLY A 160 -1.95 -2.67 3.34
CA GLY A 160 -0.62 -3.02 2.87
C GLY A 160 0.28 -3.47 3.99
N PHE A 161 1.21 -4.34 3.66
CA PHE A 161 2.25 -4.81 4.55
C PHE A 161 3.58 -4.90 3.84
N ASP A 162 4.64 -4.66 4.60
CA ASP A 162 5.97 -5.15 4.30
C ASP A 162 6.28 -6.39 5.10
N VAL A 163 6.89 -7.36 4.43
CA VAL A 163 7.46 -8.55 5.04
C VAL A 163 8.95 -8.55 4.72
N TYR A 164 9.76 -8.17 5.70
CA TYR A 164 11.22 -8.26 5.63
C TYR A 164 11.66 -9.69 5.95
N VAL A 165 12.56 -10.22 5.14
CA VAL A 165 13.04 -11.60 5.25
C VAL A 165 14.44 -11.60 5.83
N GLU A 166 14.59 -12.16 7.02
CA GLU A 166 15.85 -12.23 7.76
C GLU A 166 16.26 -13.70 7.96
N ASP A 167 17.54 -13.93 8.24
CA ASP A 167 18.08 -15.28 8.53
C ASP A 167 17.40 -15.95 9.75
N TYR A 168 16.80 -15.14 10.63
CA TYR A 168 16.17 -15.58 11.87
C TYR A 168 14.65 -15.53 11.85
N GLY A 169 14.00 -15.04 10.79
CA GLY A 169 12.55 -15.00 10.69
C GLY A 169 12.02 -13.91 9.74
N TYR A 170 10.77 -13.52 9.95
CA TYR A 170 10.06 -12.56 9.12
C TYR A 170 9.53 -11.43 9.98
N ILE A 171 9.87 -10.21 9.62
CA ILE A 171 9.37 -8.99 10.28
C ILE A 171 8.24 -8.45 9.40
N ILE A 172 7.08 -8.22 9.99
CA ILE A 172 5.88 -7.77 9.28
C ILE A 172 5.52 -6.39 9.78
N GLU A 173 5.33 -5.43 8.89
CA GLU A 173 4.90 -4.07 9.21
C GLU A 173 3.73 -3.64 8.32
N SER A 174 2.71 -2.99 8.89
CA SER A 174 1.54 -2.54 8.14
C SER A 174 1.73 -1.18 7.47
N ASP A 175 0.74 -0.79 6.67
CA ASP A 175 0.44 0.61 6.34
C ASP A 175 0.55 1.52 7.58
N SER A 176 0.92 2.77 7.36
CA SER A 176 1.03 3.77 8.41
C SER A 176 -0.35 4.20 8.92
N LEU A 177 -0.53 4.23 10.24
CA LEU A 177 -1.69 4.83 10.90
C LEU A 177 -1.53 6.34 11.05
N LEU A 178 -0.31 6.82 11.34
CA LEU A 178 0.02 8.24 11.51
C LEU A 178 1.54 8.46 11.46
N SER A 179 1.99 9.63 11.00
CA SER A 179 3.37 10.07 11.21
C SER A 179 3.66 10.36 12.70
N TYR A 180 4.86 10.01 13.14
CA TYR A 180 5.33 10.25 14.49
C TYR A 180 6.32 11.42 14.51
N GLU A 181 5.82 12.61 14.76
CA GLU A 181 6.67 13.71 15.22
C GLU A 181 6.87 13.54 16.73
N ASN A 182 8.08 13.67 17.29
CA ASN A 182 8.33 13.48 18.73
C ASN A 182 7.74 14.61 19.61
N SER A 183 6.43 14.82 19.51
CA SER A 183 5.63 15.86 20.14
C SER A 183 4.69 15.24 21.19
N LEU A 184 4.18 16.08 22.09
CA LEU A 184 3.20 15.63 23.09
C LEU A 184 1.92 15.07 22.46
N LEU A 185 1.54 15.56 21.28
CA LEU A 185 0.37 15.08 20.55
C LEU A 185 0.62 13.65 20.07
N SER A 186 1.74 13.39 19.40
CA SER A 186 2.08 12.06 18.89
C SER A 186 2.28 11.03 20.00
N LEU A 187 2.83 11.44 21.16
CA LEU A 187 2.91 10.57 22.34
C LEU A 187 1.53 10.17 22.88
N LYS A 188 0.59 11.12 22.95
CA LYS A 188 -0.80 10.82 23.32
C LYS A 188 -1.45 9.89 22.30
N THR A 189 -1.28 10.19 21.02
CA THR A 189 -1.86 9.39 19.93
C THR A 189 -1.33 7.95 19.94
N ARG A 190 -0.01 7.76 20.10
CA ARG A 190 0.59 6.43 20.29
C ARG A 190 -0.03 5.67 21.47
N LYS A 191 -0.25 6.35 22.60
CA LYS A 191 -0.90 5.74 23.77
C LYS A 191 -2.35 5.35 23.47
N VAL A 192 -3.09 6.17 22.72
CA VAL A 192 -4.46 5.84 22.27
C VAL A 192 -4.45 4.60 21.39
N PHE A 193 -3.57 4.51 20.39
CA PHE A 193 -3.44 3.35 19.51
C PHE A 193 -3.07 2.08 20.29
N LYS A 194 -2.09 2.16 21.19
CA LYS A 194 -1.72 1.02 22.04
C LYS A 194 -2.90 0.53 22.87
N ASN A 195 -3.65 1.44 23.49
CA ASN A 195 -4.85 1.09 24.25
C ASN A 195 -5.96 0.53 23.36
N ALA A 196 -6.12 1.04 22.13
CA ALA A 196 -7.11 0.54 21.17
C ALA A 196 -6.78 -0.90 20.76
N VAL A 197 -5.52 -1.18 20.41
CA VAL A 197 -5.03 -2.55 20.16
C VAL A 197 -5.33 -3.43 21.37
N GLU A 198 -4.99 -2.99 22.59
CA GLU A 198 -5.22 -3.80 23.79
C GLU A 198 -6.71 -4.16 24.03
N LYS A 199 -7.63 -3.24 23.68
CA LYS A 199 -9.09 -3.39 23.87
C LYS A 199 -9.81 -4.14 22.74
N LEU A 200 -9.42 -3.91 21.50
CA LEU A 200 -10.05 -4.49 20.30
C LEU A 200 -9.56 -5.90 20.00
N SER A 201 -8.46 -6.30 20.64
CA SER A 201 -7.79 -7.57 20.41
C SER A 201 -8.68 -8.79 20.60
N ILE A 202 -8.54 -9.69 19.63
CA ILE A 202 -8.91 -11.11 19.65
C ILE A 202 -8.08 -11.83 20.74
N SER A 203 -8.64 -12.83 21.42
CA SER A 203 -7.92 -13.69 22.36
C SER A 203 -7.07 -14.74 21.64
N GLY A 204 -5.85 -15.02 22.12
CA GLY A 204 -5.01 -16.12 21.62
C GLY A 204 -3.56 -15.73 21.31
N GLU A 205 -2.75 -16.74 20.99
CA GLU A 205 -1.29 -16.64 20.78
C GLU A 205 -0.89 -15.64 19.68
N VAL A 206 -1.72 -15.49 18.64
CA VAL A 206 -1.47 -14.54 17.53
C VAL A 206 -1.45 -13.09 18.02
N ARG A 207 -2.27 -12.74 19.01
CA ARG A 207 -2.31 -11.38 19.58
C ARG A 207 -0.99 -11.01 20.23
N GLU A 208 -0.39 -11.92 21.00
CA GLU A 208 0.82 -11.63 21.79
C GLU A 208 2.01 -11.25 20.90
N LYS A 209 1.92 -11.53 19.60
CA LYS A 209 2.93 -11.23 18.60
C LYS A 209 2.70 -9.90 17.86
N ILE A 210 1.50 -9.32 17.94
CA ILE A 210 1.18 -8.04 17.26
C ILE A 210 1.46 -6.87 18.21
N ARG A 211 2.20 -5.87 17.72
CA ARG A 211 2.60 -4.68 18.46
C ARG A 211 2.18 -3.41 17.73
N VAL A 212 2.19 -2.30 18.46
CA VAL A 212 2.16 -0.94 17.89
C VAL A 212 3.57 -0.38 18.00
N ASP A 213 4.23 -0.22 16.86
CA ASP A 213 5.61 0.25 16.77
C ASP A 213 5.69 1.56 15.95
N ILE A 214 6.90 2.09 15.90
CA ILE A 214 7.30 3.18 15.02
C ILE A 214 8.34 2.57 14.10
N ASN A 215 8.10 2.57 12.79
CA ASN A 215 9.05 2.05 11.81
C ASN A 215 10.24 2.99 11.61
N GLU A 216 11.17 2.59 10.75
CA GLU A 216 12.41 3.31 10.43
C GLU A 216 12.14 4.71 9.85
N ASP A 217 11.01 4.89 9.17
CA ASP A 217 10.57 6.15 8.55
C ASP A 217 9.69 7.01 9.49
N TYR A 218 9.66 6.70 10.79
CA TYR A 218 8.90 7.43 11.80
C TYR A 218 7.37 7.40 11.60
N TYR A 219 6.81 6.31 11.09
CA TYR A 219 5.37 6.08 11.04
C TYR A 219 4.93 5.09 12.11
N ILE A 220 3.80 5.40 12.77
CA ILE A 220 3.12 4.45 13.66
C ILE A 220 2.45 3.38 12.80
N CYS A 221 2.78 2.11 13.03
CA CYS A 221 2.24 0.97 12.31
C CYS A 221 1.93 -0.20 13.26
N LEU A 222 1.24 -1.22 12.75
CA LEU A 222 1.22 -2.53 13.40
C LEU A 222 2.46 -3.29 12.96
N SER A 223 3.14 -3.93 13.90
CA SER A 223 4.26 -4.82 13.60
C SER A 223 4.04 -6.22 14.19
N ALA A 224 4.71 -7.22 13.62
CA ALA A 224 4.81 -8.56 14.19
C ALA A 224 6.10 -9.26 13.75
N PHE A 225 6.44 -10.35 14.45
CA PHE A 225 7.53 -11.24 14.08
C PHE A 225 7.00 -12.66 13.90
N ALA A 226 7.38 -13.30 12.79
CA ALA A 226 6.99 -14.66 12.45
C ALA A 226 8.22 -15.56 12.28
N ASN A 227 8.13 -16.82 12.72
CA ASN A 227 9.23 -17.78 12.61
C ASN A 227 9.19 -18.58 11.30
N ASN A 228 8.06 -18.58 10.59
CA ASN A 228 7.86 -19.32 9.35
C ASN A 228 6.73 -18.71 8.50
N LEU A 229 6.63 -19.10 7.23
CA LEU A 229 5.66 -18.55 6.28
C LEU A 229 4.19 -18.80 6.64
N GLU A 230 3.88 -19.91 7.30
CA GLU A 230 2.51 -20.18 7.74
C GLU A 230 2.09 -19.23 8.87
N GLU A 231 3.04 -18.87 9.74
CA GLU A 231 2.83 -17.82 10.74
C GLU A 231 2.70 -16.43 10.10
N VAL A 232 3.47 -16.13 9.04
CA VAL A 232 3.29 -14.90 8.23
C VAL A 232 1.87 -14.80 7.69
N HIS A 233 1.33 -15.87 7.09
CA HIS A 233 -0.05 -15.89 6.60
C HIS A 233 -1.05 -15.53 7.70
N ARG A 234 -0.99 -16.19 8.87
CA ARG A 234 -1.92 -15.93 9.98
C ARG A 234 -1.80 -14.53 10.55
N LEU A 235 -0.58 -14.01 10.67
CA LEU A 235 -0.33 -12.67 11.18
C LEU A 235 -0.84 -11.60 10.23
N LEU A 236 -0.63 -11.74 8.92
CA LEU A 236 -1.18 -10.82 7.91
C LEU A 236 -2.71 -10.71 8.01
N GLU A 237 -3.42 -11.83 8.13
CA GLU A 237 -4.89 -11.81 8.28
C GLU A 237 -5.33 -11.16 9.60
N ALA A 238 -4.65 -11.46 10.70
CA ALA A 238 -4.98 -10.94 12.02
C ALA A 238 -4.68 -9.43 12.12
N MET A 239 -3.52 -9.00 11.64
CA MET A 239 -3.10 -7.61 11.61
C MET A 239 -4.02 -6.78 10.71
N ALA A 240 -4.41 -7.26 9.53
CA ALA A 240 -5.30 -6.53 8.63
C ALA A 240 -6.69 -6.30 9.26
N ARG A 241 -7.25 -7.32 9.93
CA ARG A 241 -8.52 -7.18 10.66
C ARG A 241 -8.41 -6.18 11.79
N LEU A 242 -7.35 -6.26 12.59
CA LEU A 242 -7.11 -5.32 13.68
C LEU A 242 -6.91 -3.89 13.17
N TYR A 243 -6.17 -3.72 12.07
CA TYR A 243 -5.94 -2.43 11.43
C TYR A 243 -7.26 -1.75 11.05
N ILE A 244 -8.14 -2.47 10.34
CA ILE A 244 -9.46 -1.94 9.97
C ILE A 244 -10.31 -1.67 11.21
N GLN A 245 -10.32 -2.54 12.22
CA GLN A 245 -11.04 -2.30 13.48
C GLN A 245 -10.56 -1.04 14.20
N ILE A 246 -9.26 -0.73 14.15
CA ILE A 246 -8.71 0.50 14.71
C ILE A 246 -9.24 1.72 13.93
N LEU A 247 -9.22 1.67 12.59
CA LEU A 247 -9.73 2.76 11.77
C LEU A 247 -11.23 2.99 11.99
N ASP A 248 -12.03 1.92 11.99
CA ASP A 248 -13.46 1.96 12.30
C ASP A 248 -13.72 2.55 13.70
N PHE A 249 -12.92 2.15 14.71
CA PHE A 249 -13.03 2.68 16.07
C PHE A 249 -12.75 4.19 16.12
N LEU A 250 -11.76 4.66 15.36
CA LEU A 250 -11.43 6.08 15.29
C LEU A 250 -12.51 6.89 14.55
N GLU A 251 -13.10 6.34 13.49
CA GLU A 251 -14.20 6.97 12.76
C GLU A 251 -15.46 7.12 13.62
N VAL A 252 -15.77 6.14 14.48
CA VAL A 252 -16.90 6.24 15.43
C VAL A 252 -16.70 7.34 16.48
N LEU A 253 -15.45 7.71 16.77
CA LEU A 253 -15.11 8.73 17.77
C LEU A 253 -15.04 10.16 17.21
N SER A 254 -14.99 10.32 15.88
CA SER A 254 -14.95 11.62 15.18
C SER A 254 -16.35 12.17 14.91
#